data_AF-A0A6A6BA87-F1
#
_entry.id   AF-A0A6A6BA87-F1
#
_cell.length_a   1.000
_cell.length_b   1.000
_cell.length_c   1.000
_cell.angle_alpha   90.00
_cell.angle_beta   90.00
_cell.angle_gamma   90.00
#
_symmetry.space_group_name_H-M   'P 1'
#
loop_
_entity.id
_entity.type
_entity.pdbx_description
1 polymer ?
#
loop_
_entity_poly.entity_id
_entity_poly.type
_entity_poly.pdbx_seq_one_letter_code
_entity_poly.pdbx_strand_id
1 'polypeptide(L)'
;MCNGSCNSAKLSTGGTIAVLRPTACISAASAPVDDLLHTANPAVECDLLFENSGDHAGNTQAIFRTKDGSRFDAFRGHFMVIHRDGDARNAASLREDMRNALHTIEISAAPDATASGLARMELPEELQLSVGGQGVIGRRVSIMTGMRDSGARVAEGIIGWN
;
A
#
# COMPACT_ATOMS: atom_id res chain seq x y z
N MET A 1 -33.62 -20.69 28.46
CA MET A 1 -33.66 -20.73 26.98
C MET A 1 -33.12 -19.41 26.45
N CYS A 2 -31.85 -19.39 26.05
CA CYS A 2 -31.31 -18.40 25.11
C CYS A 2 -30.55 -19.23 24.07
N ASN A 3 -31.20 -19.53 22.95
CA ASN A 3 -30.55 -20.10 21.77
C ASN A 3 -29.97 -18.94 20.98
N GLY A 4 -28.67 -18.67 21.13
CA GLY A 4 -27.92 -17.71 20.33
C GLY A 4 -26.66 -18.38 19.81
N SER A 5 -26.70 -18.82 18.56
CA SER A 5 -25.55 -19.39 17.87
C SER A 5 -24.48 -18.32 17.68
N CYS A 6 -23.53 -18.22 18.61
CA CYS A 6 -22.35 -17.38 18.50
C CYS A 6 -21.34 -18.04 17.53
N ASN A 7 -21.68 -18.15 16.25
CA ASN A 7 -20.76 -18.61 15.21
C ASN A 7 -20.10 -17.42 14.50
N SER A 8 -19.54 -16.50 15.27
CA SER A 8 -18.64 -15.47 14.75
C SER A 8 -17.34 -15.55 15.51
N ALA A 9 -16.54 -16.57 15.17
CA ALA A 9 -15.11 -16.57 15.43
C ALA A 9 -14.44 -15.50 14.54
N LYS A 10 -14.81 -14.24 14.71
CA LYS A 10 -13.94 -13.12 14.35
C LYS A 10 -13.04 -12.90 15.56
N LEU A 11 -12.08 -13.80 15.75
CA LEU A 11 -10.88 -13.43 16.49
C LEU A 11 -10.30 -12.26 15.70
N SER A 12 -10.29 -11.06 16.31
CA SER A 12 -9.46 -9.96 15.83
C SER A 12 -8.02 -10.44 15.98
N THR A 13 -7.51 -11.09 14.94
CA THR A 13 -6.08 -11.30 14.77
C THR A 13 -5.51 -9.91 14.53
N GLY A 14 -5.06 -9.28 15.62
CA GLY A 14 -4.44 -7.96 15.56
C GLY A 14 -3.33 -7.97 14.51
N GLY A 15 -3.31 -6.96 13.66
CA GLY A 15 -2.42 -6.93 12.49
C GLY A 15 -1.98 -5.52 12.15
N THR A 16 -0.88 -5.39 11.41
CA THR A 16 -0.41 -4.09 10.93
C THR A 16 -1.08 -3.80 9.59
N ILE A 17 -1.81 -2.70 9.49
CA ILE A 17 -2.61 -2.34 8.30
C ILE A 17 -2.33 -0.90 7.87
N ALA A 18 -2.34 -0.62 6.57
CA ALA A 18 -2.50 0.72 6.05
C ALA A 18 -3.73 0.79 5.13
N VAL A 19 -4.57 1.80 5.35
CA VAL A 19 -5.68 2.10 4.44
C VAL A 19 -5.22 3.20 3.50
N LEU A 20 -5.00 2.85 2.23
CA LEU A 20 -4.55 3.77 1.21
C LEU A 20 -5.73 4.44 0.53
N ARG A 21 -5.70 5.77 0.47
CA ARG A 21 -6.66 6.60 -0.23
C ARG A 21 -6.03 7.15 -1.51
N PRO A 22 -6.79 7.25 -2.61
CA PRO A 22 -6.30 7.92 -3.82
C PRO A 22 -5.89 9.36 -3.51
N THR A 23 -4.75 9.78 -4.02
CA THR A 23 -4.31 11.18 -3.92
C THR A 23 -4.87 11.96 -5.10
N ALA A 24 -5.58 13.06 -4.84
CA ALA A 24 -6.27 13.89 -5.86
C ALA A 24 -5.32 14.62 -6.84
N CYS A 25 -4.03 14.32 -6.81
CA CYS A 25 -2.95 15.03 -7.50
C CYS A 25 -2.95 14.87 -9.03
N ILE A 26 -3.95 14.19 -9.61
CA ILE A 26 -4.12 14.09 -11.06
C ILE A 26 -5.50 14.64 -11.42
N SER A 27 -5.75 15.87 -11.03
CA SER A 27 -6.84 16.68 -11.60
C SER A 27 -6.23 17.73 -12.53
N ALA A 28 -6.30 17.45 -13.83
CA ALA A 28 -6.45 18.44 -14.89
C ALA A 28 -5.43 19.60 -15.01
N ALA A 29 -4.12 19.33 -15.00
CA ALA A 29 -3.16 20.27 -15.57
C ALA A 29 -2.16 19.53 -16.46
N SER A 30 -2.21 19.81 -17.77
CA SER A 30 -1.26 19.44 -18.82
C SER A 30 -1.11 17.96 -19.24
N ALA A 31 -2.20 17.31 -19.67
CA ALA A 31 -2.07 16.19 -20.62
C ALA A 31 -2.66 16.62 -21.98
N PRO A 32 -1.90 16.62 -23.09
CA PRO A 32 -2.45 16.86 -24.41
C PRO A 32 -3.46 15.76 -24.78
N VAL A 33 -4.52 16.17 -25.45
CA VAL A 33 -5.80 15.46 -25.70
C VAL A 33 -5.73 14.17 -26.53
N ASP A 34 -4.55 13.61 -26.84
CA ASP A 34 -4.41 12.49 -27.79
C ASP A 34 -4.02 11.13 -27.16
N ASP A 35 -3.62 11.06 -25.88
CA ASP A 35 -3.11 9.81 -25.27
C ASP A 35 -4.00 9.24 -24.13
N LEU A 36 -5.30 9.55 -24.17
CA LEU A 36 -6.25 9.21 -23.11
C LEU A 36 -6.73 7.75 -23.11
N LEU A 37 -6.17 6.87 -23.95
CA LEU A 37 -6.65 5.50 -24.10
C LEU A 37 -5.82 4.44 -23.36
N HIS A 38 -4.60 4.73 -22.88
CA HIS A 38 -3.71 3.69 -22.32
C HIS A 38 -3.15 3.94 -20.91
N THR A 39 -3.46 5.04 -20.23
CA THR A 39 -3.15 5.21 -18.79
C THR A 39 -4.44 5.23 -17.98
N ALA A 40 -5.11 4.08 -17.92
CA ALA A 40 -6.21 3.85 -16.98
C ALA A 40 -5.64 3.96 -15.56
N ASN A 41 -5.74 5.15 -15.01
CA ASN A 41 -5.13 5.53 -13.75
C ASN A 41 -5.95 4.93 -12.60
N PRO A 42 -5.42 3.98 -11.82
CA PRO A 42 -6.17 3.39 -10.73
C PRO A 42 -6.19 4.38 -9.56
N ALA A 43 -7.17 5.28 -9.53
CA ALA A 43 -7.61 5.91 -8.29
C ALA A 43 -8.24 4.82 -7.41
N VAL A 44 -7.42 3.90 -6.91
CA VAL A 44 -7.86 2.67 -6.25
C VAL A 44 -7.64 2.83 -4.76
N GLU A 45 -8.74 2.76 -4.02
CA GLU A 45 -8.70 2.53 -2.59
C GLU A 45 -8.28 1.09 -2.32
N CYS A 46 -7.17 0.92 -1.60
CA CYS A 46 -6.69 -0.39 -1.22
C CYS A 46 -6.21 -0.42 0.23
N ASP A 47 -6.34 -1.57 0.85
CA ASP A 47 -5.76 -1.83 2.16
C ASP A 47 -4.50 -2.67 1.97
N LEU A 48 -3.46 -2.37 2.73
CA LEU A 48 -2.23 -3.15 2.84
C LEU A 48 -2.18 -3.79 4.22
N LEU A 49 -2.12 -5.11 4.28
CA LEU A 49 -1.88 -5.82 5.53
C LEU A 49 -0.45 -6.34 5.53
N PHE A 50 0.25 -6.19 6.65
CA PHE A 50 1.63 -6.63 6.83
C PHE A 50 1.68 -7.70 7.92
N GLU A 51 2.28 -8.84 7.58
CA GLU A 51 2.41 -9.99 8.47
C GLU A 51 3.85 -10.52 8.39
N ASN A 52 4.52 -10.67 9.53
CA ASN A 52 5.82 -11.36 9.55
C ASN A 52 5.55 -12.86 9.65
N SER A 53 5.94 -13.60 8.61
CA SER A 53 5.76 -15.05 8.56
C SER A 53 6.79 -15.72 9.48
N GLY A 54 6.37 -16.15 10.67
CA GLY A 54 7.26 -16.83 11.63
C GLY A 54 7.91 -18.12 11.11
N ASP A 55 7.42 -18.69 10.00
CA ASP A 55 7.87 -19.96 9.42
C ASP A 55 8.81 -19.84 8.21
N HIS A 56 8.95 -18.67 7.57
CA HIS A 56 9.75 -18.52 6.35
C HIS A 56 10.73 -17.35 6.44
N ALA A 57 12.01 -17.67 6.63
CA ALA A 57 13.19 -16.86 6.31
C ALA A 57 13.18 -15.35 6.69
N GLY A 58 12.41 -14.93 7.70
CA GLY A 58 12.43 -13.55 8.20
C GLY A 58 11.94 -12.51 7.21
N ASN A 59 11.03 -12.84 6.29
CA ASN A 59 10.46 -11.84 5.37
C ASN A 59 9.04 -11.46 5.80
N THR A 60 8.70 -10.18 5.60
CA THR A 60 7.33 -9.69 5.79
C THR A 60 6.50 -9.98 4.55
N GLN A 61 5.31 -10.52 4.73
CA GLN A 61 4.31 -10.63 3.68
C GLN A 61 3.45 -9.36 3.66
N ALA A 62 3.28 -8.77 2.47
CA ALA A 62 2.31 -7.71 2.22
C ALA A 62 1.11 -8.26 1.43
N ILE A 63 -0.09 -7.99 1.94
CA ILE A 63 -1.35 -8.40 1.34
C ILE A 63 -2.10 -7.16 0.90
N PHE A 64 -2.27 -7.01 -0.41
CA PHE A 64 -3.03 -5.94 -1.03
C PHE A 64 -4.48 -6.37 -1.16
N ARG A 65 -5.41 -5.54 -0.68
CA ARG A 65 -6.85 -5.74 -0.84
C ARG A 65 -7.47 -4.51 -1.48
N THR A 66 -7.85 -4.62 -2.74
CA THR A 66 -8.57 -3.55 -3.45
C THR A 66 -10.06 -3.61 -3.12
N LYS A 67 -10.71 -2.46 -2.88
CA LYS A 67 -12.13 -2.44 -2.48
C LYS A 67 -13.12 -2.52 -3.65
N ASP A 68 -12.73 -2.06 -4.83
CA ASP A 68 -13.65 -1.88 -5.96
C ASP A 68 -13.57 -3.00 -7.01
N GLY A 69 -12.97 -4.15 -6.67
CA GLY A 69 -12.72 -5.25 -7.64
C GLY A 69 -11.71 -4.89 -8.73
N SER A 70 -11.05 -3.74 -8.61
CA SER A 70 -9.91 -3.34 -9.45
C SER A 70 -8.77 -4.36 -9.33
N ARG A 71 -8.10 -4.67 -10.45
CA ARG A 71 -7.06 -5.69 -10.48
C ARG A 71 -5.79 -5.15 -9.83
N PHE A 72 -5.15 -5.95 -8.97
CA PHE A 72 -3.83 -5.66 -8.41
C PHE A 72 -2.79 -5.34 -9.49
N ASP A 73 -2.94 -5.90 -10.69
CA ASP A 73 -2.09 -5.62 -11.86
C ASP A 73 -1.93 -4.13 -12.15
N ALA A 74 -2.89 -3.29 -11.74
CA ALA A 74 -2.81 -1.84 -11.89
C ALA A 74 -1.66 -1.21 -11.07
N PHE A 75 -1.19 -1.88 -10.01
CA PHE A 75 -0.04 -1.45 -9.21
C PHE A 75 1.28 -2.10 -9.66
N ARG A 76 1.26 -2.99 -10.65
CA ARG A 76 2.49 -3.64 -11.12
C ARG A 76 3.47 -2.59 -11.64
N GLY A 77 4.74 -2.69 -11.23
CA GLY A 77 5.80 -1.75 -11.60
C GLY A 77 5.70 -0.39 -10.88
N HIS A 78 4.74 -0.22 -9.98
CA HIS A 78 4.72 0.90 -9.05
C HIS A 78 5.63 0.61 -7.85
N PHE A 79 5.86 1.64 -7.04
CA PHE A 79 6.70 1.57 -5.85
C PHE A 79 5.86 1.84 -4.60
N MET A 80 5.93 0.93 -3.64
CA MET A 80 5.48 1.16 -2.28
C MET A 80 6.61 1.81 -1.49
N VAL A 81 6.34 2.98 -0.94
CA VAL A 81 7.31 3.78 -0.20
C VAL A 81 6.78 4.01 1.21
N ILE A 82 7.49 3.49 2.21
CA ILE A 82 7.22 3.78 3.63
C ILE A 82 8.14 4.92 4.02
N HIS A 83 7.56 6.02 4.50
CA HIS A 83 8.27 7.25 4.87
C HIS A 83 8.71 7.20 6.33
N ARG A 84 9.73 7.96 6.71
CA ARG A 84 10.17 8.04 8.12
C ARG A 84 9.17 8.77 9.00
N ASP A 85 8.39 9.69 8.44
CA ASP A 85 7.30 10.42 9.12
C ASP A 85 5.92 9.79 8.91
N GLY A 86 4.92 10.35 9.59
CA GLY A 86 3.50 10.04 9.43
C GLY A 86 2.69 11.21 8.87
N ASP A 87 3.31 12.17 8.18
CA ASP A 87 2.62 13.39 7.75
C ASP A 87 2.01 13.24 6.36
N ALA A 88 0.73 12.86 6.32
CA ALA A 88 -0.07 12.82 5.09
C ALA A 88 -0.58 14.19 4.62
N ARG A 89 -0.30 15.28 5.35
CA ARG A 89 -0.74 16.64 4.95
C ARG A 89 0.22 17.29 3.97
N ASN A 90 1.41 16.73 3.81
CA ASN A 90 2.48 17.35 3.05
C ASN A 90 2.45 16.88 1.58
N ALA A 91 2.09 17.80 0.68
CA ALA A 91 2.32 17.68 -0.76
C ALA A 91 3.80 17.89 -1.08
N ALA A 92 4.67 17.18 -0.35
CA ALA A 92 6.10 17.21 -0.55
C ALA A 92 6.42 16.78 -1.98
N SER A 93 7.45 17.38 -2.56
CA SER A 93 7.93 16.98 -3.87
C SER A 93 8.37 15.51 -3.85
N LEU A 94 8.33 14.81 -4.98
CA LEU A 94 8.82 13.42 -5.07
C LEU A 94 10.26 13.29 -4.56
N ARG A 95 11.09 14.31 -4.80
CA ARG A 95 12.47 14.35 -4.29
C ARG A 95 12.54 14.34 -2.77
N GLU A 96 11.64 15.06 -2.10
CA GLU A 96 11.58 15.09 -0.64
C GLU A 96 11.05 13.78 -0.09
N ASP A 97 10.02 13.22 -0.72
CA ASP A 97 9.51 11.88 -0.40
C ASP A 97 10.62 10.82 -0.47
N MET A 98 11.44 10.84 -1.52
CA MET A 98 12.54 9.88 -1.67
C MET A 98 13.65 10.08 -0.64
N ARG A 99 13.93 11.32 -0.24
CA ARG A 99 14.88 11.59 0.85
C ARG A 99 14.36 11.10 2.20
N ASN A 100 13.04 11.10 2.36
CA ASN A 100 12.34 10.66 3.56
C ASN A 100 11.95 9.18 3.53
N ALA A 101 12.31 8.44 2.49
CA ALA A 101 12.03 7.02 2.40
C ALA A 101 12.78 6.24 3.50
N LEU A 102 12.03 5.42 4.23
CA LEU A 102 12.54 4.39 5.12
C LEU A 102 12.69 3.07 4.33
N HIS A 103 11.63 2.68 3.62
CA HIS A 103 11.60 1.52 2.75
C HIS A 103 11.10 1.92 1.37
N THR A 104 11.68 1.31 0.34
CA THR A 104 11.21 1.44 -1.04
C THR A 104 11.16 0.06 -1.64
N ILE A 105 9.96 -0.37 -2.01
CA ILE A 105 9.71 -1.71 -2.50
C ILE A 105 8.98 -1.60 -3.84
N GLU A 106 9.55 -2.21 -4.87
CA GLU A 106 8.85 -2.35 -6.15
C GLU A 106 7.73 -3.39 -6.02
N ILE A 107 6.53 -3.02 -6.48
CA ILE A 107 5.36 -3.88 -6.49
C ILE A 107 5.48 -4.79 -7.72
N SER A 108 6.04 -5.97 -7.50
CA SER A 108 6.15 -7.02 -8.50
C SER A 108 4.82 -7.77 -8.66
N ALA A 109 4.69 -8.50 -9.77
CA ALA A 109 3.49 -9.31 -10.01
C ALA A 109 3.33 -10.36 -8.90
N ALA A 110 2.18 -10.35 -8.22
CA ALA A 110 1.86 -11.31 -7.19
C ALA A 110 1.57 -12.68 -7.85
N PRO A 111 2.26 -13.76 -7.45
CA PRO A 111 1.98 -15.10 -7.98
C PRO A 111 0.55 -15.57 -7.70
N ASP A 112 -0.06 -15.06 -6.61
CA ASP A 112 -1.42 -15.39 -6.16
C ASP A 112 -2.40 -14.21 -6.31
N ALA A 113 -2.28 -13.39 -7.36
CA ALA A 113 -3.30 -12.38 -7.66
C ALA A 113 -4.62 -13.09 -8.04
N THR A 114 -5.55 -13.21 -7.10
CA THR A 114 -6.86 -13.82 -7.37
C THR A 114 -7.78 -12.81 -8.07
N ALA A 115 -8.78 -13.32 -8.78
CA ALA A 115 -9.85 -12.50 -9.36
C ALA A 115 -10.65 -11.70 -8.31
N SER A 116 -10.40 -11.89 -7.00
CA SER A 116 -11.12 -11.24 -5.90
C SER A 116 -10.48 -9.94 -5.43
N GLY A 117 -9.53 -9.35 -6.16
CA GLY A 117 -8.87 -8.11 -5.76
C GLY A 117 -7.92 -8.26 -4.57
N LEU A 118 -7.47 -9.49 -4.31
CA LEU A 118 -6.48 -9.82 -3.28
C LEU A 118 -5.19 -10.28 -3.94
N ALA A 119 -4.07 -9.72 -3.51
CA ALA A 119 -2.76 -10.10 -3.99
C ALA A 119 -1.77 -10.16 -2.83
N ARG A 120 -0.92 -11.18 -2.83
CA ARG A 120 0.11 -11.39 -1.82
C ARG A 120 1.48 -11.23 -2.46
N MET A 121 2.36 -10.51 -1.78
CA MET A 121 3.77 -10.42 -2.16
C MET A 121 4.64 -10.56 -0.91
N GLU A 122 5.73 -11.32 -1.05
CA GLU A 122 6.80 -11.31 -0.06
C GLU A 122 7.64 -10.06 -0.27
N LEU A 123 7.90 -9.33 0.81
CA LEU A 123 8.77 -8.16 0.78
C LEU A 123 10.23 -8.62 0.75
N PRO A 124 11.13 -7.84 0.11
CA PRO A 124 12.55 -8.19 0.02
C PRO A 124 13.28 -8.09 1.36
N GLU A 125 12.67 -7.48 2.37
CA GLU A 125 13.23 -7.29 3.71
C GLU A 125 12.14 -7.45 4.79
N GLU A 126 12.55 -7.82 6.01
CA GLU A 126 11.67 -7.79 7.17
C GLU A 126 11.36 -6.36 7.58
N LEU A 127 10.08 -6.03 7.66
CA LEU A 127 9.62 -4.80 8.29
C LEU A 127 9.55 -4.98 9.80
N GLN A 128 10.06 -4.00 10.53
CA GLN A 128 9.85 -3.92 11.96
C GLN A 128 8.41 -3.46 12.23
N LEU A 129 7.50 -4.39 12.54
CA LEU A 129 6.08 -4.08 12.81
C LEU A 129 5.86 -3.52 14.23
N SER A 130 6.57 -2.43 14.56
CA SER A 130 6.50 -1.73 15.84
C SER A 130 6.41 -0.21 15.65
N VAL A 131 6.36 0.54 16.74
CA VAL A 131 6.41 2.02 16.72
C VAL A 131 7.83 2.54 16.95
N GLY A 132 8.19 3.66 16.31
CA GLY A 132 9.45 4.37 16.52
C GLY A 132 10.68 3.67 15.94
N GLY A 133 11.85 4.31 15.96
CA GLY A 133 13.09 3.69 15.46
C GLY A 133 12.99 3.28 13.99
N GLN A 134 13.14 1.98 13.67
CA GLN A 134 12.88 1.41 12.33
C GLN A 134 11.45 0.85 12.18
N GLY A 135 10.60 1.01 13.20
CA GLY A 135 9.24 0.50 13.28
C GLY A 135 8.21 1.20 12.39
N VAL A 136 7.52 0.47 11.52
CA VAL A 136 6.66 1.04 10.48
C VAL A 136 5.32 1.61 10.97
N ILE A 137 4.90 1.32 12.20
CA ILE A 137 3.60 1.79 12.73
C ILE A 137 3.65 3.29 13.02
N GLY A 138 2.60 4.01 12.59
CA GLY A 138 2.47 5.46 12.67
C GLY A 138 3.12 6.20 11.50
N ARG A 139 3.70 5.48 10.53
CA ARG A 139 4.33 6.06 9.35
C ARG A 139 3.40 6.15 8.17
N ARG A 140 3.68 7.13 7.31
CA ARG A 140 3.04 7.28 6.02
C ARG A 140 3.56 6.22 5.07
N VAL A 141 2.67 5.66 4.29
CA VAL A 141 2.98 4.80 3.15
C VAL A 141 2.34 5.41 1.90
N SER A 142 3.06 5.36 0.79
CA SER A 142 2.60 5.87 -0.50
C SER A 142 2.85 4.87 -1.60
N ILE A 143 1.98 4.87 -2.61
CA ILE A 143 2.18 4.17 -3.86
C ILE A 143 2.53 5.19 -4.92
N MET A 144 3.61 4.92 -5.68
CA MET A 144 4.16 5.82 -6.67
C MET A 144 4.33 5.14 -8.02
N THR A 145 3.99 5.81 -9.11
CA THR A 145 4.21 5.29 -10.48
C THR A 145 5.68 5.21 -10.88
N GLY A 146 6.56 5.91 -10.16
CA GLY A 146 7.99 5.94 -10.44
C GLY A 146 8.78 6.70 -9.38
N MET A 147 10.09 6.47 -9.35
CA MET A 147 11.03 6.99 -8.34
C MET A 147 11.77 8.26 -8.78
N ARG A 148 11.54 8.72 -10.02
CA ARG A 148 12.22 9.88 -10.63
C ARG A 148 11.27 11.07 -10.73
N ASP A 149 11.77 12.19 -11.23
CA ASP A 149 11.04 13.45 -11.36
C ASP A 149 9.73 13.34 -12.21
N SER A 150 9.54 12.24 -12.97
CA SER A 150 8.33 11.94 -13.74
C SER A 150 7.33 11.00 -13.05
N GLY A 151 7.63 10.54 -11.82
CA GLY A 151 6.72 9.72 -11.03
C GLY A 151 5.50 10.52 -10.56
N ALA A 152 4.50 9.84 -10.02
CA ALA A 152 3.37 10.48 -9.36
C ALA A 152 2.93 9.63 -8.18
N ARG A 153 2.50 10.28 -7.10
CA ARG A 153 1.82 9.62 -5.98
C ARG A 153 0.38 9.29 -6.41
N VAL A 154 0.00 8.02 -6.34
CA VAL A 154 -1.34 7.56 -6.75
C VAL A 154 -2.24 7.28 -5.56
N ALA A 155 -1.65 6.84 -4.44
CA ALA A 155 -2.37 6.60 -3.20
C ALA A 155 -1.43 6.79 -2.00
N GLU A 156 -2.01 7.13 -0.85
CA GLU A 156 -1.28 7.22 0.40
C GLU A 156 -2.16 6.88 1.60
N GLY A 157 -1.52 6.50 2.70
CA GLY A 157 -2.18 6.18 3.95
C GLY A 157 -1.19 6.14 5.09
N ILE A 158 -1.71 5.86 6.29
CA ILE A 158 -0.90 5.68 7.49
C ILE A 158 -0.97 4.21 7.91
N ILE A 159 0.19 3.65 8.25
CA ILE A 159 0.30 2.31 8.82
C ILE A 159 -0.13 2.38 10.29
N GLY A 160 -1.11 1.57 10.67
CA GLY A 160 -1.66 1.47 12.01
C GLY A 160 -1.84 0.02 12.46
N TRP A 161 -2.34 -0.12 13.68
CA TRP A 161 -2.74 -1.41 14.25
C TRP A 161 -4.23 -1.63 14.01
N ASN A 162 -4.62 -2.82 13.56
CA ASN A 162 -6.00 -3.29 13.42
C ASN A 162 -6.44 -4.13 14.61
#